data_AF-A0A967KE73-F1
#
_entry.id   AF-A0A967KE73-F1
#
_cell.length_a   1.000
_cell.length_b   1.000
_cell.length_c   1.000
_cell.angle_alpha   90.00
_cell.angle_beta   90.00
_cell.angle_gamma   90.00
#
_symmetry.space_group_name_H-M   'P 1'
#
loop_
_entity.id
_entity.type
_entity.pdbx_description
1 polymer ?
#
loop_
_entity_poly.entity_id
_entity_poly.type
_entity_poly.pdbx_seq_one_letter_code
_entity_poly.pdbx_strand_id
1 'polypeptide(L)'
;AGVCGIDAGTIRRIAAELADVAFNQAIEVAQPWTDFRGERHERVIGRPVSFHAMRGISAHSNGFQTCRAIHLLQILLGAVECPGGFRFKPPYPKRAKFHPLPHSRSTPDSPLNGPHLGFPFSPDDLALDDQGQPIRIDKAFSWDAPLSAHGMMHMVISNAHAGDPYPIDVLFMYMANMAWNSSMNTAGVMSMLTDTDENGDYRIPKIIYSDAYSSEMVAYADL
;
A
#
# COMPACT_ATOMS: atom_id res chain seq x y z
N ALA A 1 -25.50 -9.32 10.49
CA ALA A 1 -25.63 -9.71 11.91
C ALA A 1 -24.90 -11.01 12.19
N GLY A 2 -25.36 -12.16 11.68
CA GLY A 2 -24.78 -13.47 12.00
C GLY A 2 -23.27 -13.64 11.72
N VAL A 3 -22.73 -12.97 10.70
CA VAL A 3 -21.29 -13.07 10.35
C VAL A 3 -20.39 -12.20 11.22
N CYS A 4 -20.84 -10.99 11.58
CA CYS A 4 -20.02 -10.01 12.31
C CYS A 4 -20.28 -9.98 13.81
N GLY A 5 -21.27 -10.73 14.32
CA GLY A 5 -21.67 -10.71 15.73
C GLY A 5 -22.32 -9.40 16.20
N ILE A 6 -22.60 -8.45 15.30
CA ILE A 6 -23.25 -7.18 15.61
C ILE A 6 -24.75 -7.29 15.33
N ASP A 7 -25.57 -6.84 16.28
CA ASP A 7 -27.03 -6.78 16.14
C ASP A 7 -27.46 -5.98 14.88
N ALA A 8 -28.52 -6.46 14.23
CA ALA A 8 -29.00 -5.85 12.99
C ALA A 8 -29.53 -4.42 13.19
N GLY A 9 -30.17 -4.14 14.32
CA GLY A 9 -30.62 -2.80 14.70
C GLY A 9 -29.45 -1.84 14.86
N THR A 10 -28.36 -2.30 15.48
CA THR A 10 -27.12 -1.50 15.59
C THR A 10 -26.53 -1.16 14.22
N ILE A 11 -26.45 -2.12 13.30
CA ILE A 11 -25.94 -1.87 11.95
C ILE A 11 -26.80 -0.84 11.21
N ARG A 12 -28.13 -0.98 11.27
CA ARG A 12 -29.07 -0.04 10.63
C ARG A 12 -28.97 1.35 11.23
N ARG A 13 -28.86 1.45 12.55
CA ARG A 13 -28.70 2.72 13.26
C ARG A 13 -27.44 3.45 12.81
N ILE A 14 -26.29 2.77 12.78
CA ILE A 14 -25.02 3.36 12.33
C ILE A 14 -25.13 3.83 10.87
N ALA A 15 -25.72 3.02 9.99
CA ALA A 15 -25.91 3.42 8.60
C ALA A 15 -26.82 4.66 8.45
N ALA A 16 -27.89 4.74 9.24
CA ALA A 16 -28.79 5.89 9.26
C ALA A 16 -28.10 7.16 9.80
N GLU A 17 -27.32 7.04 10.88
CA GLU A 17 -26.54 8.14 11.45
C GLU A 17 -25.52 8.70 10.44
N LEU A 18 -24.80 7.83 9.73
CA LEU A 18 -23.87 8.25 8.68
C LEU A 18 -24.57 9.01 7.54
N ALA A 19 -25.73 8.52 7.10
CA ALA A 19 -26.51 9.15 6.04
C ALA A 19 -27.10 10.50 6.50
N ASP A 20 -27.65 10.57 7.71
CA ASP A 20 -28.20 11.81 8.26
C ASP A 20 -27.12 12.91 8.38
N VAL A 21 -25.96 12.56 8.94
CA VAL A 21 -24.83 13.51 9.06
C VAL A 21 -24.32 13.94 7.68
N ALA A 22 -24.19 13.01 6.73
CA ALA A 22 -23.74 13.34 5.40
C ALA A 22 -24.72 14.27 4.66
N PHE A 23 -26.02 13.98 4.71
CA PHE A 23 -27.00 14.62 3.82
C PHE A 23 -27.82 15.74 4.47
N ASN A 24 -28.27 15.56 5.71
CA ASN A 24 -29.12 16.52 6.42
C ASN A 24 -28.31 17.54 7.23
N GLN A 25 -27.05 17.22 7.58
CA GLN A 25 -26.14 18.07 8.33
C GLN A 25 -24.93 18.50 7.50
N ALA A 26 -25.12 18.62 6.18
CA ALA A 26 -24.09 19.06 5.25
C ALA A 26 -23.62 20.49 5.60
N ILE A 27 -22.33 20.74 5.38
CA ILE A 27 -21.75 22.07 5.57
C ILE A 27 -21.46 22.73 4.23
N GLU A 28 -21.46 24.05 4.21
CA GLU A 28 -21.12 24.82 3.01
C GLU A 28 -19.98 25.78 3.30
N VAL A 29 -19.02 25.84 2.39
CA VAL A 29 -17.96 26.85 2.40
C VAL A 29 -18.17 27.76 1.20
N ALA A 30 -18.36 29.06 1.46
CA ALA A 30 -18.55 30.09 0.44
C ALA A 30 -17.24 30.42 -0.29
N GLN A 31 -16.73 29.43 -1.02
CA GLN A 31 -15.49 29.49 -1.80
C GLN A 31 -15.78 28.99 -3.22
N PRO A 32 -15.78 29.88 -4.23
CA PRO A 32 -15.90 29.47 -5.62
C PRO A 32 -14.70 28.62 -6.04
N TRP A 33 -14.95 27.60 -6.85
CA TRP A 33 -13.92 26.71 -7.38
C TRP A 33 -14.32 26.15 -8.74
N THR A 34 -13.34 25.67 -9.49
CA THR A 34 -13.55 24.96 -10.76
C THR A 34 -13.06 23.54 -10.60
N ASP A 35 -13.89 22.57 -10.97
CA ASP A 35 -13.53 21.17 -10.84
C ASP A 35 -12.61 20.68 -11.99
N PHE A 36 -12.22 19.41 -11.92
CA PHE A 36 -11.34 18.81 -12.93
C PHE A 36 -11.96 18.72 -14.34
N ARG A 37 -13.28 18.92 -14.48
CA ARG A 37 -14.02 18.96 -15.75
C ARG A 37 -14.17 20.39 -16.29
N GLY A 38 -13.72 21.40 -15.55
CA GLY A 38 -13.88 22.81 -15.92
C GLY A 38 -15.22 23.41 -15.50
N GLU A 39 -16.04 22.69 -14.72
CA GLU A 39 -17.31 23.22 -14.23
C GLU A 39 -17.06 24.16 -13.05
N ARG A 40 -17.67 25.35 -13.11
CA ARG A 40 -17.58 26.35 -12.03
C ARG A 40 -18.66 26.10 -10.98
N HIS A 41 -18.24 26.07 -9.73
CA HIS A 41 -19.07 25.91 -8.55
C HIS A 41 -18.93 27.15 -7.67
N GLU A 42 -20.04 27.70 -7.17
CA GLU A 42 -20.02 28.91 -6.33
C GLU A 42 -19.68 28.63 -4.86
N ARG A 43 -19.80 27.37 -4.43
CA ARG A 43 -19.52 26.93 -3.06
C ARG A 43 -18.96 25.51 -3.04
N VAL A 44 -18.29 25.15 -1.94
CA VAL A 44 -17.86 23.76 -1.65
C VAL A 44 -18.87 23.15 -0.69
N ILE A 45 -19.42 21.98 -1.05
CA ILE A 45 -20.27 21.18 -0.17
C ILE A 45 -19.40 20.20 0.61
N GLY A 46 -19.47 20.27 1.95
CA GLY A 46 -18.81 19.33 2.85
C GLY A 46 -19.78 18.28 3.38
N ARG A 47 -19.28 17.05 3.51
CA ARG A 47 -19.98 15.91 4.10
C ARG A 47 -19.18 15.51 5.36
N PRO A 48 -19.60 15.94 6.56
CA PRO A 48 -18.76 15.85 7.77
C PRO A 48 -18.73 14.45 8.39
N VAL A 49 -18.46 13.44 7.57
CA VAL A 49 -18.29 12.05 7.98
C VAL A 49 -16.85 11.62 7.72
N SER A 50 -16.09 11.42 8.79
CA SER A 50 -14.70 10.97 8.71
C SER A 50 -14.57 9.49 9.05
N PHE A 51 -13.64 8.81 8.38
CA PHE A 51 -13.33 7.41 8.65
C PHE A 51 -11.89 7.31 9.16
N HIS A 52 -11.74 6.75 10.36
CA HIS A 52 -10.44 6.40 10.90
C HIS A 52 -10.22 4.90 10.78
N ALA A 53 -9.32 4.50 9.89
CA ALA A 53 -9.00 3.11 9.61
C ALA A 53 -7.47 2.91 9.61
N MET A 54 -7.02 1.83 10.24
CA MET A 54 -5.61 1.44 10.34
C MET A 54 -5.47 -0.06 10.06
N ARG A 55 -4.47 -0.72 10.65
CA ARG A 55 -4.13 -2.14 10.39
C ARG A 55 -5.31 -3.12 10.50
N GLY A 56 -6.30 -2.87 11.35
CA GLY A 56 -7.49 -3.74 11.47
C GLY A 56 -8.35 -3.86 10.21
N ILE A 57 -8.11 -3.01 9.20
CA ILE A 57 -8.77 -3.12 7.89
C ILE A 57 -7.90 -3.91 6.90
N SER A 58 -6.58 -3.74 6.93
CA SER A 58 -5.67 -4.27 5.91
C SER A 58 -4.98 -5.58 6.29
N ALA A 59 -4.77 -5.87 7.57
CA ALA A 59 -4.01 -7.02 8.06
C ALA A 59 -4.86 -8.31 8.14
N HIS A 60 -5.64 -8.58 7.09
CA HIS A 60 -6.50 -9.75 6.97
C HIS A 60 -6.45 -10.29 5.55
N SER A 61 -6.75 -11.57 5.35
CA SER A 61 -6.81 -12.19 4.02
C SER A 61 -7.83 -11.53 3.09
N ASN A 62 -8.89 -10.94 3.64
CA ASN A 62 -9.88 -10.16 2.91
C ASN A 62 -9.63 -8.63 2.99
N GLY A 63 -8.46 -8.19 3.47
CA GLY A 63 -8.18 -6.80 3.78
C GLY A 63 -8.33 -5.85 2.59
N PHE A 64 -7.99 -6.32 1.39
CA PHE A 64 -8.26 -5.56 0.15
C PHE A 64 -9.75 -5.27 -0.04
N GLN A 65 -10.61 -6.28 0.16
CA GLN A 65 -12.06 -6.14 0.01
C GLN A 65 -12.65 -5.24 1.10
N THR A 66 -12.17 -5.36 2.33
CA THR A 66 -12.58 -4.50 3.45
C THR A 66 -12.20 -3.04 3.20
N CYS A 67 -10.96 -2.78 2.76
CA CYS A 67 -10.50 -1.45 2.39
C CYS A 67 -11.31 -0.86 1.23
N ARG A 68 -11.56 -1.67 0.19
CA ARG A 68 -12.42 -1.29 -0.94
C ARG A 68 -13.83 -0.92 -0.48
N ALA A 69 -14.44 -1.72 0.39
CA ALA A 69 -15.80 -1.47 0.88
C ALA A 69 -15.91 -0.16 1.67
N ILE A 70 -14.93 0.15 2.53
CA ILE A 70 -14.90 1.41 3.27
C ILE A 70 -14.80 2.61 2.33
N HIS A 71 -13.92 2.54 1.33
CA HIS A 71 -13.77 3.63 0.36
C HIS A 71 -14.97 3.78 -0.57
N LEU A 72 -15.64 2.68 -0.96
CA LEU A 72 -16.92 2.75 -1.67
C LEU A 72 -17.99 3.47 -0.84
N LEU A 73 -18.08 3.17 0.47
CA LEU A 73 -19.00 3.86 1.36
C LEU A 73 -18.68 5.36 1.47
N GLN A 74 -17.39 5.74 1.58
CA GLN A 74 -16.99 7.15 1.55
C GLN A 74 -17.43 7.88 0.28
N ILE A 75 -17.30 7.22 -0.89
CA ILE A 75 -17.74 7.76 -2.18
C ILE A 75 -19.26 7.95 -2.19
N LEU A 76 -20.02 6.94 -1.75
CA LEU A 76 -21.48 7.01 -1.69
C LEU A 76 -21.99 8.14 -0.76
N LEU A 77 -21.29 8.39 0.35
CA LEU A 77 -21.61 9.49 1.27
C LEU A 77 -21.15 10.86 0.75
N GLY A 78 -20.35 10.90 -0.33
CA GLY A 78 -19.71 12.13 -0.82
C GLY A 78 -18.64 12.67 0.14
N ALA A 79 -18.11 11.84 1.04
CA ALA A 79 -17.18 12.23 2.09
C ALA A 79 -15.71 12.26 1.62
N VAL A 80 -15.45 11.99 0.35
CA VAL A 80 -14.11 11.98 -0.24
C VAL A 80 -13.70 13.40 -0.64
N GLU A 81 -12.51 13.83 -0.21
CA GLU A 81 -11.90 15.13 -0.52
C GLU A 81 -12.75 16.38 -0.20
N CYS A 82 -13.75 16.26 0.67
CA CYS A 82 -14.63 17.37 1.05
C CYS A 82 -14.32 17.89 2.47
N PRO A 83 -14.70 19.14 2.80
CA PRO A 83 -14.66 19.65 4.17
C PRO A 83 -15.38 18.70 5.14
N GLY A 84 -14.68 18.32 6.23
CA GLY A 84 -15.21 17.42 7.26
C GLY A 84 -15.05 15.91 7.00
N GLY A 85 -14.68 15.48 5.79
CA GLY A 85 -14.54 14.05 5.44
C GLY A 85 -13.22 13.37 5.86
N PHE A 86 -12.23 14.17 6.31
CA PHE A 86 -10.89 13.75 6.77
C PHE A 86 -10.27 12.56 6.01
N ARG A 87 -9.86 12.77 4.76
CA ARG A 87 -9.02 11.82 4.00
C ARG A 87 -7.57 12.28 3.87
N PHE A 88 -7.35 13.59 3.79
CA PHE A 88 -6.02 14.15 3.60
C PHE A 88 -5.52 14.89 4.82
N LYS A 89 -4.29 14.59 5.21
CA LYS A 89 -3.54 15.40 6.18
C LYS A 89 -3.01 16.64 5.47
N PRO A 90 -2.97 17.83 6.11
CA PRO A 90 -2.33 19.02 5.51
C PRO A 90 -0.94 18.72 4.92
N PRO A 91 -0.56 19.31 3.77
CA PRO A 91 -1.09 20.53 3.16
C PRO A 91 -1.97 20.32 1.89
N TYR A 92 -2.91 19.38 1.90
CA TYR A 92 -3.80 19.13 0.75
C TYR A 92 -4.85 20.25 0.54
N PRO A 93 -5.42 20.40 -0.67
CA PRO A 93 -5.29 19.52 -1.86
C PRO A 93 -3.96 19.67 -2.61
N LYS A 94 -3.37 18.54 -3.02
CA LYS A 94 -2.22 18.50 -3.95
C LYS A 94 -2.73 18.10 -5.33
N ARG A 95 -2.10 18.62 -6.39
CA ARG A 95 -2.37 18.13 -7.76
C ARG A 95 -1.94 16.66 -7.84
N ALA A 96 -2.71 15.85 -8.56
CA ALA A 96 -2.39 14.43 -8.76
C ALA A 96 -0.95 14.25 -9.28
N LYS A 97 -0.52 15.06 -10.25
CA LYS A 97 0.85 15.06 -10.81
C LYS A 97 1.98 15.43 -9.84
N PHE A 98 1.67 15.86 -8.61
CA PHE A 98 2.69 16.10 -7.58
C PHE A 98 3.07 14.83 -6.83
N HIS A 99 2.32 13.74 -7.01
CA HIS A 99 2.70 12.44 -6.51
C HIS A 99 3.79 11.85 -7.42
N PRO A 100 4.86 11.26 -6.84
CA PRO A 100 5.91 10.66 -7.64
C PRO A 100 5.35 9.45 -8.41
N LEU A 101 5.86 9.26 -9.63
CA LEU A 101 5.66 8.04 -10.38
C LEU A 101 6.45 6.90 -9.72
N PRO A 102 6.04 5.64 -9.91
CA PRO A 102 6.89 4.51 -9.53
C PRO A 102 8.20 4.53 -10.32
N HIS A 103 9.29 4.17 -9.65
CA HIS A 103 10.61 4.03 -10.24
C HIS A 103 11.11 2.60 -10.05
N SER A 104 11.76 2.06 -11.09
CA SER A 104 12.23 0.66 -11.13
C SER A 104 13.59 0.49 -11.81
N ARG A 105 14.22 1.58 -12.27
CA ARG A 105 15.52 1.55 -12.93
C ARG A 105 16.60 2.10 -12.00
N SER A 106 17.72 1.40 -11.94
CA SER A 106 18.93 1.81 -11.23
C SER A 106 20.10 1.88 -12.19
N THR A 107 21.01 2.82 -11.96
CA THR A 107 22.27 2.94 -12.70
C THR A 107 23.43 2.70 -11.72
N PRO A 108 24.44 1.88 -12.07
CA PRO A 108 25.63 1.71 -11.22
C PRO A 108 26.26 3.05 -10.81
N ASP A 109 26.80 3.09 -9.60
CA ASP A 109 27.49 4.25 -9.01
C ASP A 109 26.68 5.56 -9.03
N SER A 110 25.35 5.45 -9.11
CA SER A 110 24.43 6.58 -9.18
C SER A 110 23.29 6.41 -8.17
N PRO A 111 22.74 7.51 -7.62
CA PRO A 111 21.52 7.46 -6.84
C PRO A 111 20.35 6.86 -7.64
N LEU A 112 19.35 6.32 -6.94
CA LEU A 112 18.08 5.96 -7.57
C LEU A 112 17.45 7.20 -8.23
N ASN A 113 16.83 6.98 -9.39
CA ASN A 113 16.21 8.04 -10.20
C ASN A 113 14.92 8.62 -9.60
N GLY A 114 14.47 8.10 -8.45
CA GLY A 114 13.34 8.60 -7.70
C GLY A 114 12.99 7.71 -6.50
N PRO A 115 11.88 8.01 -5.79
CA PRO A 115 11.44 7.20 -4.67
C PRO A 115 10.98 5.80 -5.11
N HIS A 116 11.20 4.81 -4.24
CA HIS A 116 10.76 3.43 -4.46
C HIS A 116 9.23 3.23 -4.31
N LEU A 117 8.53 4.28 -3.85
CA LEU A 117 7.08 4.36 -3.72
C LEU A 117 6.54 5.36 -4.76
N GLY A 118 5.35 5.13 -5.27
CA GLY A 118 4.78 5.98 -6.30
C GLY A 118 3.32 5.67 -6.61
N PHE A 119 2.71 6.52 -7.42
CA PHE A 119 1.32 6.40 -7.84
C PHE A 119 1.28 6.34 -9.38
N PRO A 120 0.98 5.18 -9.98
CA PRO A 120 0.84 5.08 -11.43
C PRO A 120 -0.42 5.81 -11.89
N PHE A 121 -0.34 6.49 -13.03
CA PHE A 121 -1.46 7.18 -13.68
C PHE A 121 -1.93 6.45 -14.95
N SER A 122 -1.09 5.59 -15.50
CA SER A 122 -1.34 4.86 -16.74
C SER A 122 -0.59 3.52 -16.72
N PRO A 123 -0.94 2.57 -17.61
CA PRO A 123 -0.16 1.36 -17.84
C PRO A 123 1.32 1.62 -18.17
N ASP A 124 1.63 2.76 -18.78
CA ASP A 124 3.00 3.13 -19.14
C ASP A 124 3.88 3.41 -17.90
N ASP A 125 3.25 3.64 -16.74
CA ASP A 125 3.95 3.83 -15.47
C ASP A 125 4.25 2.49 -14.76
N LEU A 126 3.88 1.34 -15.33
CA LEU A 126 4.18 0.04 -14.72
C LEU A 126 5.68 -0.28 -14.78
N ALA A 127 6.18 -0.97 -13.76
CA ALA A 127 7.57 -1.40 -13.63
C ALA A 127 7.81 -2.72 -14.39
N LEU A 128 7.66 -2.66 -15.72
CA LEU A 128 7.78 -3.81 -16.62
C LEU A 128 8.98 -3.65 -17.57
N ASP A 129 9.59 -4.77 -17.94
CA ASP A 129 10.60 -4.82 -18.99
C ASP A 129 9.97 -4.78 -20.39
N ASP A 130 10.81 -4.82 -21.43
CA ASP A 130 10.36 -4.77 -22.83
C ASP A 130 9.52 -6.00 -23.24
N GLN A 131 9.53 -7.08 -22.44
CA GLN A 131 8.72 -8.29 -22.63
C GLN A 131 7.46 -8.30 -21.74
N GLY A 132 7.23 -7.23 -20.97
CA GLY A 132 6.10 -7.11 -20.06
C GLY A 132 6.26 -7.87 -18.74
N GLN A 133 7.47 -8.33 -18.39
CA GLN A 133 7.74 -9.01 -17.12
C GLN A 133 8.07 -8.01 -16.00
N PRO A 134 7.78 -8.34 -14.72
CA PRO A 134 8.08 -7.46 -13.61
C PRO A 134 9.59 -7.19 -13.46
N ILE A 135 10.00 -5.92 -13.40
CA ILE A 135 11.41 -5.54 -13.18
C ILE A 135 11.79 -5.67 -11.70
N ARG A 136 10.85 -5.45 -10.78
CA ARG A 136 11.13 -5.48 -9.34
C ARG A 136 10.94 -6.87 -8.77
N ILE A 137 11.86 -7.31 -7.89
CA ILE A 137 11.74 -8.58 -7.17
C ILE A 137 10.46 -8.69 -6.36
N ASP A 138 9.94 -7.59 -5.81
CA ASP A 138 8.67 -7.55 -5.07
C ASP A 138 7.43 -7.57 -5.98
N LYS A 139 7.62 -7.53 -7.30
CA LYS A 139 6.58 -7.43 -8.35
C LYS A 139 5.64 -6.24 -8.20
N ALA A 140 5.98 -5.26 -7.36
CA ALA A 140 5.20 -4.03 -7.22
C ALA A 140 5.17 -3.27 -8.55
N PHE A 141 4.03 -2.65 -8.85
CA PHE A 141 3.78 -1.92 -10.10
C PHE A 141 3.85 -2.80 -11.34
N SER A 142 3.56 -4.09 -11.22
CA SER A 142 3.38 -5.01 -12.36
C SER A 142 1.90 -5.28 -12.64
N TRP A 143 1.59 -6.13 -13.61
CA TRP A 143 0.21 -6.58 -13.85
C TRP A 143 -0.39 -7.37 -12.67
N ASP A 144 0.45 -7.98 -11.83
CA ASP A 144 0.00 -8.68 -10.62
C ASP A 144 -0.45 -7.71 -9.53
N ALA A 145 0.25 -6.57 -9.42
CA ALA A 145 0.02 -5.56 -8.38
C ALA A 145 0.18 -4.13 -8.94
N PRO A 146 -0.70 -3.67 -9.86
CA PRO A 146 -0.50 -2.43 -10.59
C PRO A 146 -0.66 -1.18 -9.71
N LEU A 147 -1.38 -1.28 -8.59
CA LEU A 147 -1.69 -0.16 -7.69
C LEU A 147 -0.98 -0.27 -6.33
N SER A 148 0.19 -0.92 -6.29
CA SER A 148 0.99 -1.13 -5.08
C SER A 148 1.77 0.13 -4.67
N ALA A 149 1.07 1.21 -4.32
CA ALA A 149 1.70 2.52 -4.07
C ALA A 149 2.78 2.52 -2.97
N HIS A 150 2.71 1.55 -2.05
CA HIS A 150 3.66 1.34 -0.95
C HIS A 150 4.65 0.20 -1.20
N GLY A 151 4.78 -0.28 -2.44
CA GLY A 151 5.57 -1.46 -2.76
C GLY A 151 4.97 -2.74 -2.18
N MET A 152 5.68 -3.86 -2.33
CA MET A 152 5.26 -5.18 -1.88
C MET A 152 6.37 -5.86 -1.08
N MET A 153 7.02 -5.15 -0.16
CA MET A 153 8.18 -5.63 0.60
C MET A 153 7.98 -7.02 1.25
N HIS A 154 6.75 -7.33 1.68
CA HIS A 154 6.40 -8.63 2.25
C HIS A 154 6.56 -9.81 1.28
N MET A 155 6.64 -9.56 -0.03
CA MET A 155 6.86 -10.56 -1.07
C MET A 155 8.34 -10.76 -1.42
N VAL A 156 9.25 -9.87 -0.99
CA VAL A 156 10.66 -9.90 -1.43
C VAL A 156 11.33 -11.24 -1.11
N ILE A 157 11.18 -11.73 0.12
CA ILE A 157 11.86 -12.97 0.55
C ILE A 157 11.26 -14.19 -0.15
N SER A 158 9.93 -14.26 -0.28
CA SER A 158 9.29 -15.38 -1.00
C SER A 158 9.68 -15.41 -2.47
N ASN A 159 9.76 -14.24 -3.10
CA ASN A 159 10.11 -14.10 -4.50
C ASN A 159 11.60 -14.40 -4.75
N ALA A 160 12.48 -13.94 -3.86
CA ALA A 160 13.90 -14.27 -3.90
C ALA A 160 14.14 -15.78 -3.71
N HIS A 161 13.47 -16.40 -2.74
CA HIS A 161 13.52 -17.84 -2.49
C HIS A 161 13.04 -18.66 -3.71
N ALA A 162 11.99 -18.19 -4.37
CA ALA A 162 11.43 -18.82 -5.57
C ALA A 162 12.20 -18.52 -6.86
N GLY A 163 13.09 -17.51 -6.86
CA GLY A 163 13.74 -17.01 -8.08
C GLY A 163 12.75 -16.39 -9.07
N ASP A 164 11.67 -15.77 -8.58
CA ASP A 164 10.55 -15.25 -9.39
C ASP A 164 10.30 -13.77 -9.07
N PRO A 165 10.49 -12.83 -10.01
CA PRO A 165 10.63 -13.03 -11.47
C PRO A 165 12.03 -13.45 -11.94
N TYR A 166 13.04 -13.39 -11.08
CA TYR A 166 14.41 -13.77 -11.40
C TYR A 166 15.19 -14.14 -10.12
N PRO A 167 16.28 -14.91 -10.22
CA PRO A 167 17.18 -15.14 -9.09
C PRO A 167 17.96 -13.87 -8.74
N ILE A 168 18.38 -13.78 -7.47
CA ILE A 168 19.28 -12.72 -6.98
C ILE A 168 20.53 -13.34 -6.39
N ASP A 169 21.67 -12.67 -6.55
CA ASP A 169 22.92 -13.09 -5.92
C ASP A 169 23.05 -12.58 -4.48
N VAL A 170 22.45 -11.42 -4.18
CA VAL A 170 22.55 -10.74 -2.89
C VAL A 170 21.22 -10.09 -2.51
N LEU A 171 20.75 -10.38 -1.29
CA LEU A 171 19.66 -9.66 -0.64
C LEU A 171 20.23 -8.68 0.40
N PHE A 172 20.14 -7.38 0.11
CA PHE A 172 20.48 -6.33 1.08
C PHE A 172 19.20 -5.81 1.75
N MET A 173 19.17 -5.82 3.08
CA MET A 173 18.06 -5.29 3.88
C MET A 173 18.56 -4.22 4.86
N TYR A 174 17.80 -3.13 4.94
CA TYR A 174 18.15 -1.97 5.75
C TYR A 174 17.01 -1.64 6.72
N MET A 175 17.29 -1.76 8.02
CA MET A 175 16.37 -1.47 9.14
C MET A 175 14.99 -2.14 8.98
N ALA A 176 14.98 -3.40 8.51
CA ALA A 176 13.75 -4.15 8.23
C ALA A 176 13.85 -5.57 8.80
N ASN A 177 13.30 -5.79 9.99
CA ASN A 177 13.32 -7.08 10.66
C ASN A 177 12.23 -8.03 10.12
N MET A 178 12.47 -8.54 8.91
CA MET A 178 11.58 -9.46 8.20
C MET A 178 11.56 -10.86 8.82
N ALA A 179 12.56 -11.22 9.64
CA ALA A 179 12.51 -12.44 10.43
C ALA A 179 11.52 -12.34 11.61
N TRP A 180 10.90 -11.19 11.89
CA TRP A 180 9.94 -11.06 12.98
C TRP A 180 8.79 -10.09 12.68
N ASN A 181 8.90 -8.83 13.09
CA ASN A 181 7.80 -7.89 13.21
C ASN A 181 7.35 -7.27 11.86
N SER A 182 8.21 -7.30 10.85
CA SER A 182 7.90 -6.80 9.49
C SER A 182 7.34 -7.89 8.58
N SER A 183 7.22 -9.13 9.06
CA SER A 183 6.67 -10.25 8.30
C SER A 183 5.19 -10.49 8.59
N MET A 184 4.49 -10.99 7.57
CA MET A 184 3.12 -11.51 7.69
C MET A 184 3.09 -13.03 7.93
N ASN A 185 4.24 -13.71 7.82
CA ASN A 185 4.42 -15.13 8.05
C ASN A 185 5.84 -15.38 8.59
N THR A 186 6.03 -15.15 9.89
CA THR A 186 7.34 -15.21 10.55
C THR A 186 8.02 -16.57 10.35
N ALA A 187 7.32 -17.68 10.64
CA ALA A 187 7.90 -19.01 10.52
C ALA A 187 8.25 -19.39 9.07
N GLY A 188 7.37 -19.05 8.11
CA GLY A 188 7.66 -19.28 6.70
C GLY A 188 8.84 -18.47 6.20
N VAL A 189 8.96 -17.21 6.60
CA VAL A 189 10.11 -16.36 6.27
C VAL A 189 11.40 -16.93 6.85
N MET A 190 11.42 -17.29 8.14
CA MET A 190 12.59 -17.91 8.76
C MET A 190 13.01 -19.20 8.02
N SER A 191 12.04 -20.02 7.62
CA SER A 191 12.31 -21.24 6.85
C SER A 191 12.94 -20.93 5.49
N MET A 192 12.41 -19.95 4.76
CA MET A 192 12.92 -19.56 3.43
C MET A 192 14.33 -18.96 3.52
N LEU A 193 14.64 -18.23 4.60
CA LEU A 193 15.95 -17.63 4.84
C LEU A 193 17.06 -18.68 5.08
N THR A 194 16.70 -19.88 5.51
CA THR A 194 17.64 -20.98 5.78
C THR A 194 17.53 -22.14 4.79
N ASP A 195 16.63 -22.05 3.81
CA ASP A 195 16.37 -23.16 2.90
C ASP A 195 17.54 -23.35 1.92
N THR A 196 17.84 -24.62 1.65
CA THR A 196 18.93 -25.02 0.76
C THR A 196 18.39 -25.84 -0.42
N ASP A 197 19.12 -25.83 -1.53
CA ASP A 197 18.81 -26.68 -2.68
C ASP A 197 19.40 -28.10 -2.52
N GLU A 198 19.29 -28.92 -3.56
CA GLU A 198 19.79 -30.31 -3.54
C GLU A 198 21.32 -30.41 -3.43
N ASN A 199 22.04 -29.33 -3.75
CA ASN A 199 23.49 -29.23 -3.65
C ASN A 199 23.94 -28.76 -2.25
N GLY A 200 23.00 -28.34 -1.40
CA GLY A 200 23.26 -27.76 -0.09
C GLY A 200 23.54 -26.26 -0.11
N ASP A 201 23.36 -25.59 -1.26
CA ASP A 201 23.53 -24.16 -1.39
C ASP A 201 22.25 -23.43 -0.93
N TYR A 202 22.39 -22.30 -0.24
CA TYR A 202 21.24 -21.50 0.17
C TYR A 202 20.50 -20.95 -1.05
N ARG A 203 19.17 -21.07 -1.06
CA ARG A 203 18.34 -20.54 -2.15
C ARG A 203 18.40 -19.02 -2.28
N ILE A 204 18.64 -18.32 -1.17
CA ILE A 204 19.03 -16.91 -1.16
C ILE A 204 20.54 -16.89 -0.87
N PRO A 205 21.41 -16.66 -1.88
CA PRO A 205 22.83 -17.00 -1.76
C PRO A 205 23.61 -16.16 -0.76
N LYS A 206 23.24 -14.90 -0.59
CA LYS A 206 23.92 -13.96 0.29
C LYS A 206 22.95 -12.96 0.88
N ILE A 207 22.99 -12.77 2.20
CA ILE A 207 22.17 -11.81 2.92
C ILE A 207 23.07 -10.81 3.63
N ILE A 208 22.83 -9.52 3.37
CA ILE A 208 23.49 -8.42 4.07
C ILE A 208 22.42 -7.63 4.81
N TYR A 209 22.63 -7.39 6.10
CA TYR A 209 21.66 -6.73 6.95
C TYR A 209 22.28 -5.57 7.73
N SER A 210 21.71 -4.38 7.56
CA SER A 210 22.14 -3.19 8.30
C SER A 210 21.02 -2.70 9.21
N ASP A 211 21.28 -2.68 10.51
CA ASP A 211 20.36 -2.24 11.55
C ASP A 211 21.13 -1.56 12.70
N ALA A 212 20.42 -0.79 13.52
CA ALA A 212 20.97 -0.17 14.72
C ALA A 212 21.14 -1.18 15.87
N TYR A 213 20.41 -2.30 15.84
CA TYR A 213 20.38 -3.30 16.90
C TYR A 213 20.60 -4.71 16.38
N SER A 214 20.99 -5.62 17.29
CA SER A 214 21.01 -7.05 17.02
C SER A 214 19.58 -7.62 17.00
N SER A 215 18.89 -7.49 15.86
CA SER A 215 17.53 -8.01 15.65
C SER A 215 17.55 -9.48 15.24
N GLU A 216 16.39 -10.14 15.23
CA GLU A 216 16.21 -11.54 14.81
C GLU A 216 16.78 -11.78 13.40
N MET A 217 16.73 -10.78 12.53
CA MET A 217 17.25 -10.88 11.17
C MET A 217 18.77 -11.06 11.12
N VAL A 218 19.52 -10.59 12.13
CA VAL A 218 20.98 -10.74 12.21
C VAL A 218 21.40 -12.22 12.23
N ALA A 219 20.58 -13.10 12.82
CA ALA A 219 20.87 -14.53 12.88
C ALA A 219 20.89 -15.22 11.51
N TYR A 220 20.33 -14.56 10.49
CA TYR A 220 20.23 -15.07 9.12
C TYR A 220 21.11 -14.27 8.14
N ALA A 221 21.81 -13.24 8.61
CA ALA A 221 22.64 -12.40 7.76
C ALA A 221 24.08 -12.91 7.73
N ASP A 222 24.72 -12.79 6.58
CA ASP A 222 26.14 -13.07 6.43
C ASP A 222 27.05 -11.88 6.76
N LEU A 223 26.49 -10.67 6.69
CA LEU A 223 27.16 -9.40 6.99
C LEU A 223 26.20 -8.41 7.65
#